data_AF-A0A821IL45-F1
#
_entry.id   AF-A0A821IL45-F1
#
_cell.length_a   1.000
_cell.length_b   1.000
_cell.length_c   1.000
_cell.angle_alpha   90.00
_cell.angle_beta   90.00
_cell.angle_gamma   90.00
#
_symmetry.space_group_name_H-M   'P 1'
#
loop_
_entity.id
_entity.type
_entity.pdbx_description
1 polymer ?
#
loop_
_entity_poly.entity_id
_entity_poly.type
_entity_poly.pdbx_seq_one_letter_code
_entity_poly.pdbx_strand_id
1 'polypeptide(L)'
;MSILDLPDEMLLCILNKSNNINALYSLVDVNERFDRLALDSIYIRGLDFTGNDKSQEFHQFLDRFWTSILRRIHHQINKFTLGQPSIERLLYVVDYPQLYSLSLVFCQPEIILNYLIGGDSILVRLVNKQITHFNLKTEFRTTELFD
;
A
#
# COMPACT_ATOMS: atom_id res chain seq x y z
N MET A 1 -1.69 -24.69 21.81
CA MET A 1 -1.91 -24.87 20.36
C MET A 1 -1.33 -23.64 19.69
N SER A 2 -0.29 -23.82 18.88
CA SER A 2 0.36 -22.74 18.17
C SER A 2 -0.42 -22.39 16.91
N ILE A 3 -0.37 -21.13 16.47
CA ILE A 3 -0.91 -20.73 15.17
C ILE A 3 -0.25 -21.51 14.02
N LEU A 4 0.99 -21.99 14.22
CA LEU A 4 1.72 -22.83 13.28
C LEU A 4 1.11 -24.23 13.10
N ASP A 5 0.28 -24.67 14.05
CA ASP A 5 -0.37 -25.98 13.99
C ASP A 5 -1.65 -25.95 13.12
N LEU A 6 -2.11 -24.76 12.72
CA LEU A 6 -3.29 -24.60 11.87
C LEU A 6 -2.96 -24.97 10.41
N PRO A 7 -3.92 -25.53 9.65
CA PRO A 7 -3.76 -25.79 8.21
C PRO A 7 -3.79 -24.48 7.39
N ASP A 8 -3.23 -24.52 6.17
CA ASP A 8 -3.05 -23.34 5.30
C ASP A 8 -4.37 -22.64 5.00
N GLU A 9 -5.45 -23.40 4.80
CA GLU A 9 -6.78 -22.87 4.49
C GLU A 9 -7.32 -22.00 5.63
N MET A 10 -7.10 -22.41 6.87
CA MET A 10 -7.51 -21.63 8.04
C MET A 10 -6.67 -20.36 8.19
N LEU A 11 -5.36 -20.46 7.95
CA LEU A 11 -4.48 -19.29 7.94
C LEU A 11 -4.91 -18.29 6.87
N LEU A 12 -5.16 -18.75 5.63
CA LEU A 12 -5.68 -17.92 4.55
C LEU A 12 -7.01 -17.26 4.90
N CYS A 13 -7.92 -17.98 5.58
CA CYS A 13 -9.17 -17.40 6.04
C CYS A 13 -8.96 -16.28 7.07
N ILE A 14 -7.96 -16.40 7.94
CA ILE A 14 -7.57 -15.34 8.90
C ILE A 14 -6.96 -14.15 8.14
N LEU A 15 -6.02 -14.40 7.23
CA LEU A 15 -5.36 -13.36 6.43
C LEU A 15 -6.37 -12.55 5.62
N ASN A 16 -7.31 -13.21 4.95
CA ASN A 16 -8.35 -12.56 4.15
C ASN A 16 -9.30 -11.68 4.96
N LYS A 17 -9.40 -11.90 6.27
CA LYS A 17 -10.17 -11.03 7.18
C LYS A 17 -9.36 -9.86 7.73
N SER A 18 -8.03 -9.89 7.58
CA SER A 18 -7.12 -8.84 8.02
C SER A 18 -6.77 -7.89 6.88
N ASN A 19 -6.46 -6.63 7.21
CA ASN A 19 -5.87 -5.71 6.24
C ASN A 19 -4.53 -6.29 5.76
N ASN A 20 -4.34 -6.38 4.45
CA ASN A 20 -3.14 -6.88 3.79
C ASN A 20 -1.84 -6.24 4.28
N ILE A 21 -1.86 -4.96 4.60
CA ILE A 21 -0.69 -4.28 5.17
C ILE A 21 -0.36 -4.79 6.57
N ASN A 22 -1.36 -5.03 7.41
CA ASN A 22 -1.15 -5.52 8.78
C ASN A 22 -0.63 -6.95 8.79
N ALA A 23 -1.13 -7.79 7.90
CA ALA A 23 -0.63 -9.15 7.73
C ALA A 23 0.82 -9.13 7.22
N LEU A 24 1.13 -8.32 6.22
CA LEU A 24 2.52 -8.17 5.74
C LEU A 24 3.45 -7.67 6.85
N TYR A 25 3.00 -6.73 7.66
CA TYR A 25 3.72 -6.24 8.84
C TYR A 25 4.01 -7.34 9.86
N SER A 26 2.99 -8.16 10.16
CA SER A 26 3.06 -9.13 11.25
C SER A 26 3.71 -10.46 10.87
N LEU A 27 3.80 -10.79 9.58
CA LEU A 27 4.07 -12.17 9.14
C LEU A 27 5.28 -12.32 8.22
N VAL A 28 5.65 -11.28 7.48
CA VAL A 28 6.78 -11.38 6.54
C VAL A 28 8.10 -11.47 7.32
N ASP A 29 8.98 -12.34 6.86
CA ASP A 29 10.26 -12.76 7.45
C ASP A 29 10.14 -13.32 8.89
N VAL A 30 8.94 -13.69 9.33
CA VAL A 30 8.73 -14.40 10.61
C VAL A 30 8.89 -15.91 10.43
N ASN A 31 8.34 -16.45 9.34
CA ASN A 31 8.40 -17.87 9.02
C ASN A 31 8.21 -18.09 7.50
N GLU A 32 8.95 -19.03 6.91
CA GLU A 32 8.88 -19.33 5.48
C GLU A 32 7.47 -19.72 5.00
N ARG A 33 6.70 -20.44 5.84
CA ARG A 33 5.31 -20.78 5.54
C ARG A 33 4.44 -19.54 5.49
N PHE A 34 4.63 -18.60 6.42
CA PHE A 34 3.88 -17.35 6.43
C PHE A 34 4.27 -16.43 5.27
N ASP A 35 5.54 -16.37 4.90
CA ASP A 35 6.00 -15.66 3.71
C ASP A 35 5.28 -16.15 2.46
N ARG A 36 5.17 -17.47 2.29
CA ARG A 36 4.47 -18.08 1.15
C ARG A 36 3.02 -17.64 1.07
N LEU A 37 2.33 -17.58 2.21
CA LEU A 37 0.91 -17.21 2.28
C LEU A 37 0.71 -15.68 2.15
N ALA A 38 1.52 -14.89 2.84
CA ALA A 38 1.39 -13.44 2.89
C ALA A 38 1.85 -12.76 1.60
N LEU A 39 2.74 -13.39 0.82
CA LEU A 39 3.24 -12.88 -0.46
C LEU A 39 2.54 -13.53 -1.66
N ASP A 40 1.54 -14.39 -1.42
CA ASP A 40 0.76 -14.99 -2.50
C ASP A 40 0.02 -13.91 -3.30
N SER A 41 0.05 -14.04 -4.63
CA SER A 41 -0.55 -13.07 -5.55
C SER A 41 -2.02 -12.77 -5.23
N ILE A 42 -2.79 -13.74 -4.72
CA ILE A 42 -4.20 -13.53 -4.36
C ILE A 42 -4.32 -12.45 -3.28
N TYR A 43 -3.36 -12.41 -2.36
CA TYR A 43 -3.37 -11.52 -1.21
C TYR A 43 -2.78 -10.14 -1.50
N ILE A 44 -1.68 -10.09 -2.26
CA ILE A 44 -0.89 -8.85 -2.48
C ILE A 44 -1.25 -8.07 -3.73
N ARG A 45 -2.16 -8.58 -4.58
CA ARG A 45 -2.58 -7.90 -5.82
C ARG A 45 -3.04 -6.46 -5.55
N GLY A 46 -3.89 -6.28 -4.54
CA GLY A 46 -4.27 -4.96 -4.06
C GLY A 46 -3.62 -4.68 -2.72
N LEU A 47 -3.02 -3.50 -2.54
CA LEU A 47 -2.46 -3.07 -1.26
C LEU A 47 -3.10 -1.76 -0.79
N ASP A 48 -3.52 -1.71 0.48
CA ASP A 48 -4.24 -0.58 1.06
C ASP A 48 -3.51 0.05 2.25
N PHE A 49 -2.83 1.15 1.98
CA PHE A 49 -2.08 1.95 2.94
C PHE A 49 -2.89 3.13 3.52
N THR A 50 -4.22 3.05 3.53
CA THR A 50 -5.07 4.10 4.15
C THR A 50 -5.23 3.95 5.66
N GLY A 51 -4.57 2.95 6.27
CA GLY A 51 -4.56 2.78 7.71
C GLY A 51 -4.02 4.03 8.43
N ASN A 52 -4.75 4.49 9.45
CA ASN A 52 -4.39 5.63 10.29
C ASN A 52 -3.36 5.29 11.38
N ASP A 53 -2.61 4.20 11.22
CA ASP A 53 -1.60 3.82 12.21
C ASP A 53 -0.41 4.78 12.12
N LYS A 54 -0.29 5.63 13.15
CA LYS A 54 0.78 6.62 13.30
C LYS A 54 1.87 6.13 14.26
N SER A 55 1.84 4.86 14.65
CA SER A 55 2.86 4.29 15.53
C SER A 55 4.23 4.34 14.85
N GLN A 56 5.27 4.55 15.67
CA GLN A 56 6.65 4.51 15.19
C GLN A 56 7.00 3.15 14.56
N GLU A 57 6.43 2.08 15.10
CA GLU A 57 6.59 0.72 14.60
C GLU A 57 6.02 0.55 13.18
N PHE A 58 4.84 1.12 12.92
CA PHE A 58 4.27 1.15 11.57
C PHE A 58 5.15 1.95 10.60
N HIS A 59 5.73 3.07 11.04
CA HIS A 59 6.67 3.82 10.21
C HIS A 59 7.93 3.02 9.85
N GLN A 60 8.53 2.30 10.82
CA GLN A 60 9.67 1.41 10.57
C GLN A 60 9.30 0.26 9.64
N PHE A 61 8.10 -0.30 9.81
CA PHE A 61 7.58 -1.30 8.89
C PHE A 61 7.45 -0.76 7.49
N LEU A 62 6.90 0.44 7.31
CA LEU A 62 6.81 1.06 6.00
C LEU A 62 8.20 1.16 5.37
N ASP A 63 9.21 1.65 6.10
CA ASP A 63 10.58 1.73 5.57
C ASP A 63 11.11 0.35 5.14
N ARG A 64 10.88 -0.69 5.94
CA ARG A 64 11.20 -2.08 5.59
C ARG A 64 10.39 -2.58 4.39
N PHE A 65 9.11 -2.23 4.31
CA PHE A 65 8.21 -2.61 3.24
C PHE A 65 8.74 -2.04 1.91
N TRP A 66 8.99 -0.73 1.85
CA TRP A 66 9.46 -0.04 0.65
C TRP A 66 10.84 -0.54 0.18
N THR A 67 11.74 -0.84 1.12
CA THR A 67 13.12 -1.26 0.80
C THR A 67 13.28 -2.74 0.48
N SER A 68 12.48 -3.61 1.09
CA SER A 68 12.64 -5.08 0.99
C SER A 68 11.41 -5.76 0.40
N ILE A 69 10.27 -5.69 1.08
CA ILE A 69 9.08 -6.47 0.74
C ILE A 69 8.60 -6.10 -0.66
N LEU A 70 8.50 -4.81 -0.94
CA LEU A 70 8.03 -4.28 -2.22
C LEU A 70 8.86 -4.79 -3.39
N ARG A 71 10.19 -4.92 -3.24
CA ARG A 71 11.06 -5.47 -4.30
C ARG A 71 10.76 -6.93 -4.62
N ARG A 72 10.19 -7.68 -3.69
CA ARG A 72 9.77 -9.07 -3.89
C ARG A 72 8.43 -9.15 -4.63
N ILE A 73 7.56 -8.14 -4.45
CA ILE A 73 6.15 -8.24 -4.85
C ILE A 73 5.69 -7.23 -5.92
N HIS A 74 6.48 -6.21 -6.25
CA HIS A 74 6.06 -5.09 -7.12
C HIS A 74 5.53 -5.53 -8.50
N HIS A 75 5.97 -6.67 -9.01
CA HIS A 75 5.52 -7.24 -10.28
C HIS A 75 4.13 -7.91 -10.22
N GLN A 76 3.58 -8.14 -9.03
CA GLN A 76 2.28 -8.77 -8.82
C GLN A 76 1.21 -7.76 -8.37
N ILE A 77 1.65 -6.57 -7.94
CA ILE A 77 0.75 -5.52 -7.50
C ILE A 77 0.03 -4.95 -8.70
N ASN A 78 -1.29 -4.99 -8.62
CA ASN A 78 -2.20 -4.51 -9.64
C ASN A 78 -3.00 -3.28 -9.18
N LYS A 79 -3.16 -3.10 -7.86
CA LYS A 79 -3.86 -1.96 -7.27
C LYS A 79 -3.15 -1.41 -6.04
N PHE A 80 -3.02 -0.09 -5.99
CA PHE A 80 -2.64 0.64 -4.78
C PHE A 80 -3.78 1.55 -4.31
N THR A 81 -4.01 1.55 -3.00
CA THR A 81 -4.73 2.60 -2.30
C THR A 81 -3.78 3.25 -1.30
N LEU A 82 -3.51 4.54 -1.43
CA LEU A 82 -2.51 5.26 -0.65
C LEU A 82 -3.12 6.44 0.08
N GLY A 83 -2.78 6.58 1.36
CA GLY A 83 -2.90 7.84 2.09
C GLY A 83 -1.72 8.77 1.79
N GLN A 84 -1.86 10.04 2.15
CA GLN A 84 -0.83 11.07 1.94
C GLN A 84 0.59 10.67 2.43
N PRO A 85 0.80 10.11 3.64
CA PRO A 85 2.14 9.74 4.11
C PRO A 85 2.83 8.65 3.28
N SER A 86 2.04 7.84 2.56
CA SER A 86 2.54 6.72 1.77
C SER A 86 2.92 7.13 0.35
N ILE A 87 2.42 8.28 -0.13
CA ILE A 87 2.75 8.82 -1.47
C ILE A 87 4.23 9.18 -1.56
N GLU A 88 4.76 9.86 -0.55
CA GLU A 88 6.18 10.25 -0.47
C GLU A 88 7.12 9.05 -0.56
N ARG A 89 6.67 7.89 -0.06
CA ARG A 89 7.49 6.68 0.02
C ARG A 89 7.33 5.75 -1.19
N LEU A 90 6.20 5.83 -1.89
CA LEU A 90 5.98 5.14 -3.17
C LEU A 90 7.05 5.49 -4.21
N LEU A 91 7.66 6.68 -4.08
CA LEU A 91 8.69 7.25 -4.98
C LEU A 91 9.97 6.40 -5.13
N TYR A 92 10.20 5.40 -4.27
CA TYR A 92 11.48 4.68 -4.22
C TYR A 92 11.61 3.47 -5.16
N VAL A 93 10.54 2.94 -5.76
CA VAL A 93 10.61 1.74 -6.62
C VAL A 93 10.27 2.06 -8.07
N VAL A 94 11.18 1.68 -8.97
CA VAL A 94 11.25 2.20 -10.35
C VAL A 94 10.18 1.61 -11.29
N ASP A 95 9.53 0.48 -10.95
CA ASP A 95 8.52 -0.11 -11.83
C ASP A 95 7.44 -0.95 -11.13
N TYR A 96 6.21 -0.81 -11.63
CA TYR A 96 5.04 -1.61 -11.28
C TYR A 96 4.35 -2.09 -12.56
N PRO A 97 4.85 -3.17 -13.19
CA PRO A 97 4.44 -3.56 -14.53
C PRO A 97 2.98 -4.02 -14.65
N GLN A 98 2.35 -4.45 -13.55
CA GLN A 98 0.97 -4.92 -13.51
C GLN A 98 -0.01 -3.89 -12.92
N LEU A 99 0.47 -2.70 -12.54
CA LEU A 99 -0.35 -1.70 -11.87
C LEU A 99 -1.37 -1.10 -12.84
N TYR A 100 -2.65 -1.43 -12.63
CA TYR A 100 -3.76 -0.91 -13.43
C TYR A 100 -4.59 0.14 -12.67
N SER A 101 -4.49 0.17 -11.34
CA SER A 101 -5.27 1.09 -10.50
C SER A 101 -4.45 1.74 -9.39
N LEU A 102 -4.58 3.06 -9.29
CA LEU A 102 -4.01 3.86 -8.20
C LEU A 102 -5.10 4.75 -7.62
N SER A 103 -5.33 4.62 -6.31
CA SER A 103 -6.28 5.43 -5.55
C SER A 103 -5.53 6.24 -4.50
N LEU A 104 -5.62 7.56 -4.57
CA LEU A 104 -5.08 8.48 -3.56
C LEU A 104 -6.24 8.94 -2.68
N VAL A 105 -6.14 8.71 -1.38
CA VAL A 105 -7.21 8.97 -0.41
C VAL A 105 -6.70 9.88 0.69
N PHE A 106 -7.56 10.77 1.21
CA PHE A 106 -7.24 11.70 2.30
C PHE A 106 -6.03 12.60 1.98
N CYS A 107 -5.88 12.95 0.70
CA CYS A 107 -4.79 13.79 0.23
C CYS A 107 -5.27 15.21 -0.01
N GLN A 108 -4.46 16.19 0.39
CA GLN A 108 -4.70 17.58 0.06
C GLN A 108 -4.43 17.82 -1.44
N PRO A 109 -5.35 18.46 -2.18
CA PRO A 109 -5.20 18.73 -3.62
C PRO A 109 -3.88 19.43 -3.96
N GLU A 110 -3.44 20.38 -3.14
CA GLU A 110 -2.23 21.18 -3.34
C GLU A 110 -0.97 20.32 -3.35
N ILE A 111 -0.92 19.31 -2.47
CA ILE A 111 0.20 18.38 -2.38
C ILE A 111 0.27 17.50 -3.62
N ILE A 112 -0.88 17.02 -4.10
CA ILE A 112 -0.95 16.22 -5.34
C ILE A 112 -0.56 17.06 -6.55
N LEU A 113 -1.04 18.31 -6.63
CA LEU A 113 -0.67 19.23 -7.69
C LEU A 113 0.84 19.48 -7.70
N ASN A 114 1.47 19.64 -6.53
CA ASN A 114 2.93 19.78 -6.44
C ASN A 114 3.66 18.54 -7.00
N TYR A 115 3.18 17.33 -6.71
CA TYR A 115 3.77 16.13 -7.30
C TYR A 115 3.53 16.05 -8.81
N LEU A 116 2.37 16.43 -9.32
CA LEU A 116 2.05 16.34 -10.75
C LEU A 116 2.79 17.42 -11.57
N ILE A 117 2.88 18.65 -11.05
CA ILE A 117 3.51 19.79 -11.73
C ILE A 117 5.04 19.67 -11.70
N GLY A 118 5.61 19.05 -10.66
CA GLY A 118 7.06 18.88 -10.51
C GLY A 118 7.75 18.06 -11.62
N GLY A 119 7.02 17.47 -12.57
CA GLY A 119 7.53 16.87 -13.81
C GLY A 119 8.28 15.53 -13.65
N ASP A 120 9.00 15.35 -12.55
CA ASP A 120 9.84 14.17 -12.27
C ASP A 120 9.26 13.23 -11.21
N SER A 121 8.01 13.43 -10.78
CA SER A 121 7.43 12.54 -9.78
C SER A 121 7.07 11.17 -10.37
N ILE A 122 7.23 10.12 -9.55
CA ILE A 122 6.77 8.78 -9.91
C ILE A 122 5.28 8.79 -10.24
N LEU A 123 4.50 9.70 -9.65
CA LEU A 123 3.07 9.83 -9.89
C LEU A 123 2.81 10.21 -11.35
N VAL A 124 3.57 11.15 -11.92
CA VAL A 124 3.47 11.48 -13.35
C VAL A 124 3.84 10.26 -14.20
N ARG A 125 4.92 9.55 -13.86
CA ARG A 125 5.32 8.32 -14.59
C ARG A 125 4.28 7.21 -14.51
N LEU A 126 3.66 7.03 -13.35
CA LEU A 126 2.61 6.04 -13.10
C LEU A 126 1.34 6.40 -13.86
N VAL A 127 0.87 7.64 -13.74
CA VAL A 127 -0.30 8.15 -14.48
C VAL A 127 -0.08 8.03 -15.99
N ASN A 128 1.12 8.34 -16.47
CA ASN A 128 1.47 8.23 -17.89
C ASN A 128 1.64 6.77 -18.37
N LYS A 129 1.83 5.80 -17.46
CA LYS A 129 2.07 4.37 -17.77
C LYS A 129 0.81 3.56 -18.10
N GLN A 130 -0.24 4.18 -18.62
CA GLN A 130 -1.53 3.52 -18.92
C GLN A 130 -2.23 2.94 -17.68
N ILE A 131 -2.14 3.60 -16.51
CA ILE A 131 -3.07 3.31 -15.41
C ILE A 131 -4.48 3.52 -15.93
N THR A 132 -5.26 2.44 -15.99
CA THR A 132 -6.62 2.48 -16.53
C THR A 132 -7.57 3.19 -15.56
N HIS A 133 -7.26 3.15 -14.26
CA HIS A 133 -8.11 3.70 -13.21
C HIS A 133 -7.30 4.51 -12.20
N PHE A 134 -7.28 5.83 -12.37
CA PHE A 134 -6.76 6.77 -11.36
C PHE A 134 -7.93 7.39 -10.60
N ASN A 135 -7.93 7.26 -9.27
CA ASN A 135 -8.96 7.83 -8.41
C ASN A 135 -8.32 8.75 -7.37
N LEU A 136 -8.85 9.96 -7.27
CA LEU A 136 -8.47 10.93 -6.26
C LEU A 136 -9.67 11.21 -5.34
N LYS A 137 -9.54 10.85 -4.07
CA LYS A 137 -10.48 11.19 -2.99
C LYS A 137 -9.83 12.18 -2.04
N THR A 138 -10.32 13.41 -2.06
CA THR A 138 -9.84 14.50 -1.22
C THR A 138 -10.69 14.62 0.04
N GLU A 139 -10.08 14.97 1.18
CA GLU A 139 -10.85 15.48 2.32
C GLU A 139 -11.16 16.95 2.06
N PHE A 140 -12.43 17.29 1.91
CA PHE A 140 -12.84 18.67 2.12
C PHE A 140 -12.84 18.90 3.62
N ARG A 141 -11.85 19.64 4.12
CA ARG A 141 -11.99 20.29 5.42
C ARG A 141 -13.11 21.32 5.27
N THR A 142 -14.32 20.98 5.71
CA THR A 142 -15.28 21.99 6.14
C THR A 142 -14.75 22.57 7.44
N THR A 143 -13.82 23.53 7.33
CA THR A 143 -13.49 24.43 8.44
C THR A 143 -14.71 25.29 8.72
N GLU A 144 -15.39 24.97 9.82
CA GLU A 144 -16.06 25.86 10.78
C GLU A 144 -16.62 27.19 10.22
N LEU A 145 -17.95 27.21 10.02
CA LEU A 145 -18.78 28.41 10.09
C LEU A 145 -19.64 28.28 11.36
N PHE A 146 -19.06 28.64 12.50
CA PHE A 146 -19.82 29.08 13.66
C PHE A 146 -19.13 30.35 14.18
N ASP A 147 -19.65 31.48 13.70
CA ASP A 147 -19.55 32.78 14.39
C ASP A 147 -20.40 32.75 15.68
#